data_AF-A0CLC1-F1
#
_entry.id   AF-A0CLC1-F1
#
_cell.length_a   1.000
_cell.length_b   1.000
_cell.length_c   1.000
_cell.angle_alpha   90.00
_cell.angle_beta   90.00
_cell.angle_gamma   90.00
#
_symmetry.space_group_name_H-M   'P 1'
#
loop_
_entity.id
_entity.type
_entity.pdbx_description
1 polymer ?
#
loop_
_entity_poly.entity_id
_entity_poly.type
_entity_poly.pdbx_seq_one_letter_code
_entity_poly.pdbx_strand_id
1 'polypeptide(L)'
;MLQKAYQKSLVDQQTPQFIKLSNTFQNLRKQAFHVQMTVCNLIKERGNAFYKQNDFQTACQIYEELYQFLEFKECKSSTLFLVKYNGKTPEESTLLNQLKIAILNNMSATLLKLKLYQQTIEITTYVLHYDPNSAKALFRRGKALLSLTPLSNENLSASIEDLKKASQIQEDELIRSTYQQAIETMNNRQLNPINLIENANLNYEIDYSKEVPEEINEVKQFTEIKGMEMLKDLQKQGKIKEANEFLQELNQIQEAKKQLERISRINFDKPKPYLYETIKRLGVNSLQLQQEFKNIQYQQLQDIRNKLKQWNYCYSKKDLNINNQGLQGEQQEYPSENKTQNILLILGGLILFILIGVFAAGT
;
A
#
# COMPACT_ATOMS: atom_id res chain seq x y z
N MET A 1 15.73 -12.17 -12.83
CA MET A 1 15.41 -12.09 -11.39
C MET A 1 14.52 -13.25 -10.89
N LEU A 2 14.68 -14.47 -11.43
CA LEU A 2 14.03 -15.72 -10.97
C LEU A 2 15.03 -16.63 -10.20
N GLN A 3 16.16 -16.06 -9.78
CA GLN A 3 17.37 -16.79 -9.38
C GLN A 3 17.63 -16.78 -7.86
N LYS A 4 16.94 -15.93 -7.08
CA LYS A 4 17.23 -15.76 -5.65
C LYS A 4 16.13 -16.20 -4.67
N ALA A 5 14.90 -16.46 -5.13
CA ALA A 5 13.78 -16.78 -4.21
C ALA A 5 13.56 -18.29 -3.95
N TYR A 6 14.18 -19.18 -4.74
CA TYR A 6 14.01 -20.63 -4.55
C TYR A 6 15.00 -21.26 -3.55
N GLN A 7 15.79 -20.45 -2.85
CA GLN A 7 16.79 -20.94 -1.88
C GLN A 7 16.22 -21.21 -0.48
N LYS A 8 14.92 -20.95 -0.23
CA LYS A 8 14.38 -21.07 1.13
C LYS A 8 12.94 -21.58 1.18
N SER A 9 12.71 -22.74 0.56
CA SER A 9 11.42 -23.43 0.61
C SER A 9 11.66 -24.93 0.76
N LEU A 10 11.66 -25.37 2.03
CA LEU A 10 11.47 -26.75 2.51
C LEU A 10 12.41 -27.80 1.89
N VAL A 11 13.60 -27.91 2.47
CA VAL A 11 14.38 -29.12 2.80
C VAL A 11 15.84 -28.68 2.91
N ASP A 12 16.22 -28.12 4.06
CA ASP A 12 17.64 -28.21 4.47
C ASP A 12 17.81 -29.57 5.13
N GLN A 13 18.20 -30.55 4.32
CA GLN A 13 19.16 -31.58 4.71
C GLN A 13 19.68 -32.30 3.44
N GLN A 14 20.91 -31.91 3.09
CA GLN A 14 21.91 -32.67 2.34
C GLN A 14 21.74 -32.78 0.80
N THR A 15 22.71 -32.14 0.13
CA THR A 15 23.11 -32.21 -1.29
C THR A 15 22.30 -31.38 -2.30
N PRO A 16 22.97 -30.60 -3.18
CA PRO A 16 22.32 -29.96 -4.32
C PRO A 16 21.94 -31.06 -5.31
N GLN A 17 20.75 -31.63 -5.17
CA GLN A 17 20.24 -32.61 -6.13
C GLN A 17 20.07 -31.92 -7.48
N PHE A 18 20.93 -32.28 -8.43
CA PHE A 18 20.88 -31.90 -9.82
C PHE A 18 19.45 -32.13 -10.37
N ILE A 19 18.72 -31.05 -10.71
CA ILE A 19 17.34 -31.14 -11.21
C ILE A 19 17.35 -31.57 -12.69
N LYS A 20 17.74 -32.81 -12.96
CA LYS A 20 17.58 -33.43 -14.27
C LYS A 20 16.10 -33.75 -14.48
N LEU A 21 15.56 -33.48 -15.67
CA LEU A 21 14.19 -33.90 -16.03
C LEU A 21 14.01 -35.39 -15.74
N SER A 22 12.90 -35.78 -15.09
CA SER A 22 12.65 -37.19 -14.74
C SER A 22 12.71 -38.08 -15.99
N ASN A 23 13.21 -39.30 -15.85
CA ASN A 23 13.28 -40.26 -16.96
C ASN A 23 11.88 -40.50 -17.58
N THR A 24 10.84 -40.44 -16.75
CA THR A 24 9.44 -40.51 -17.18
C THR A 24 9.08 -39.40 -18.16
N PHE A 25 9.41 -38.14 -17.83
CA PHE A 25 9.13 -37.01 -18.73
C PHE A 25 10.04 -36.96 -19.95
N GLN A 26 11.30 -37.41 -19.84
CA GLN A 26 12.15 -37.60 -21.02
C GLN A 26 11.54 -38.61 -22.00
N ASN A 27 11.00 -39.73 -21.49
CA ASN A 27 10.33 -40.73 -22.32
C ASN A 27 9.01 -40.21 -22.88
N LEU A 28 8.25 -39.43 -22.10
CA LEU A 28 7.01 -38.81 -22.58
C LEU A 28 7.27 -37.87 -23.75
N ARG A 29 8.31 -37.02 -23.69
CA ARG A 29 8.68 -36.10 -24.79
C ARG A 29 9.06 -36.81 -26.10
N LYS A 30 9.39 -38.11 -26.06
CA LYS A 30 9.66 -38.93 -27.26
C LYS A 30 8.37 -39.46 -27.93
N GLN A 31 7.25 -39.45 -27.22
CA GLN A 31 5.96 -39.92 -27.74
C GLN A 31 5.35 -38.91 -28.73
N ALA A 32 4.33 -39.35 -29.48
CA ALA A 32 3.54 -38.45 -30.33
C ALA A 32 2.89 -37.34 -29.49
N PHE A 33 2.83 -36.11 -30.03
CA PHE A 33 2.41 -34.93 -29.28
C PHE A 33 1.02 -35.05 -28.64
N HIS A 34 0.06 -35.67 -29.34
CA HIS A 34 -1.28 -35.91 -28.78
C HIS A 34 -1.26 -36.81 -27.53
N VAL A 35 -0.34 -37.80 -27.47
CA VAL A 35 -0.14 -38.64 -26.28
C VAL A 35 0.43 -37.81 -25.15
N GLN A 36 1.41 -36.94 -25.44
CA GLN A 36 1.98 -36.03 -24.45
C GLN A 36 0.90 -35.15 -23.81
N MET A 37 0.08 -34.50 -24.63
CA MET A 37 -1.00 -33.64 -24.16
C MET A 37 -2.07 -34.40 -23.39
N THR A 38 -2.40 -35.63 -23.80
CA THR A 38 -3.35 -36.50 -23.08
C THR A 38 -2.81 -36.80 -21.67
N VAL A 39 -1.56 -37.22 -21.56
CA VAL A 39 -0.92 -37.52 -20.26
C VAL A 39 -0.82 -36.27 -19.39
N CYS A 40 -0.40 -35.13 -19.96
CA CYS A 40 -0.32 -33.86 -19.23
C CYS A 40 -1.68 -33.42 -18.68
N ASN A 41 -2.75 -33.58 -19.46
CA ASN A 41 -4.10 -33.29 -19.01
C ASN A 41 -4.55 -34.23 -17.88
N LEU A 42 -4.23 -35.53 -17.96
CA LEU A 42 -4.53 -36.48 -16.88
C LEU A 42 -3.80 -36.12 -15.58
N ILE A 43 -2.53 -35.73 -15.64
CA ILE A 43 -1.76 -35.28 -14.47
C ILE A 43 -2.37 -33.99 -13.89
N LYS A 44 -2.75 -33.04 -14.74
CA LYS A 44 -3.44 -31.81 -14.33
C LYS A 44 -4.77 -32.11 -13.63
N GLU A 45 -5.58 -33.01 -14.18
CA GLU A 45 -6.86 -33.41 -13.56
C GLU A 45 -6.66 -34.15 -12.23
N ARG A 46 -5.58 -34.94 -12.10
CA ARG A 46 -5.19 -35.53 -10.81
C ARG A 46 -4.87 -34.45 -9.79
N GLY A 47 -4.11 -33.41 -10.16
CA GLY A 47 -3.87 -32.24 -9.31
C GLY A 47 -5.18 -31.53 -8.92
N ASN A 48 -6.11 -31.37 -9.87
CA ASN A 48 -7.44 -30.79 -9.61
C ASN A 48 -8.24 -31.62 -8.60
N ALA A 49 -8.14 -32.95 -8.66
CA ALA A 49 -8.82 -33.84 -7.72
C ALA A 49 -8.31 -33.65 -6.28
N PHE A 50 -7.00 -33.61 -6.07
CA PHE A 50 -6.42 -33.31 -4.75
C PHE A 50 -6.77 -31.91 -4.26
N TYR A 51 -6.77 -30.91 -5.15
CA TYR A 51 -7.21 -29.55 -4.80
C TYR A 51 -8.66 -29.53 -4.29
N LYS A 52 -9.57 -30.27 -4.94
CA LYS A 52 -10.98 -30.39 -4.52
C LYS A 52 -11.12 -31.10 -3.17
N GLN A 53 -10.19 -31.99 -2.82
CA GLN A 53 -10.13 -32.67 -1.52
C GLN A 53 -9.48 -31.80 -0.42
N ASN A 54 -9.09 -30.56 -0.73
CA ASN A 54 -8.33 -29.66 0.13
C ASN A 54 -6.91 -30.15 0.49
N ASP A 55 -6.39 -31.16 -0.20
CA ASP A 55 -4.99 -31.55 -0.11
C ASP A 55 -4.16 -30.65 -1.05
N PHE A 56 -3.91 -29.43 -0.58
CA PHE A 56 -3.22 -28.40 -1.35
C PHE A 56 -1.73 -28.70 -1.52
N GLN A 57 -1.13 -29.45 -0.59
CA GLN A 57 0.30 -29.79 -0.65
C GLN A 57 0.55 -30.79 -1.77
N THR A 58 -0.20 -31.88 -1.82
CA THR A 58 -0.10 -32.87 -2.90
C THR A 58 -0.49 -32.27 -4.24
N ALA A 59 -1.54 -31.45 -4.28
CA ALA A 59 -1.92 -30.74 -5.51
C ALA A 59 -0.78 -29.83 -6.02
N CYS A 60 -0.12 -29.09 -5.13
CA CYS A 60 1.01 -28.23 -5.49
C CYS A 60 2.17 -29.03 -6.07
N GLN A 61 2.56 -30.13 -5.42
CA GLN A 61 3.63 -31.02 -5.89
C GLN A 61 3.34 -31.57 -7.30
N ILE A 62 2.09 -32.01 -7.54
CA ILE A 62 1.68 -32.51 -8.87
C ILE A 62 1.78 -31.41 -9.93
N TYR A 63 1.38 -30.18 -9.62
CA TYR A 63 1.50 -29.06 -10.56
C TYR A 63 2.96 -28.67 -10.80
N GLU A 64 3.82 -28.72 -9.78
CA GLU A 64 5.26 -28.48 -9.91
C GLU A 64 5.94 -29.54 -10.77
N GLU A 65 5.63 -30.82 -10.56
CA GLU A 65 6.12 -31.92 -11.39
C GLU A 65 5.69 -31.71 -12.86
N LEU A 66 4.42 -31.40 -13.09
CA LEU A 66 3.93 -31.13 -14.44
C LEU A 66 4.56 -29.86 -15.05
N TYR A 67 4.87 -28.85 -14.24
CA TYR A 67 5.60 -27.68 -14.70
C TYR A 67 7.03 -28.03 -15.14
N GLN A 68 7.70 -28.95 -14.44
CA GLN A 68 9.04 -29.44 -14.82
C GLN A 68 9.05 -30.12 -16.19
N PHE A 69 7.94 -30.77 -16.59
CA PHE A 69 7.77 -31.27 -17.95
C PHE A 69 7.85 -30.16 -19.01
N LEU A 70 7.44 -28.93 -18.69
CA LEU A 70 7.48 -27.79 -19.60
C LEU A 70 8.81 -27.03 -19.50
N GLU A 71 9.26 -26.76 -18.28
CA GLU A 71 10.50 -26.03 -18.00
C GLU A 71 11.26 -26.65 -16.84
N PHE A 72 12.54 -26.97 -17.07
CA PHE A 72 13.42 -27.46 -16.01
C PHE A 72 14.78 -26.78 -16.09
N LYS A 73 15.52 -26.81 -14.98
CA LYS A 73 16.85 -26.22 -14.90
C LYS A 73 17.91 -27.30 -15.09
N GLU A 74 18.74 -27.17 -16.11
CA GLU A 74 19.85 -28.08 -16.37
C GLU A 74 21.16 -27.43 -15.94
N CYS A 75 22.02 -28.15 -15.22
CA CYS A 75 23.37 -27.67 -14.90
C CYS A 75 24.36 -28.27 -15.89
N LYS A 76 25.09 -27.40 -16.61
CA LYS A 76 26.22 -27.80 -17.46
C LYS A 76 27.45 -27.01 -17.02
N SER A 77 28.52 -27.70 -16.67
CA SER A 77 29.81 -27.10 -16.28
C SER A 77 29.66 -25.97 -15.25
N SER A 78 28.97 -26.26 -14.15
CA SER A 78 28.70 -25.32 -13.04
C SER A 78 27.85 -24.09 -13.40
N THR A 79 27.26 -24.05 -14.60
CA THR A 79 26.32 -23.01 -15.03
C THR A 79 24.90 -23.56 -15.11
N LEU A 80 23.93 -22.83 -14.58
CA LEU A 80 22.51 -23.22 -14.53
C LEU A 80 21.75 -22.63 -15.72
N PHE A 81 21.22 -23.49 -16.58
CA PHE A 81 20.46 -23.12 -17.78
C PHE A 81 18.97 -23.45 -17.59
N LEU A 82 18.08 -22.55 -18.01
CA LEU A 82 16.65 -22.85 -18.08
C LEU A 82 16.34 -23.48 -19.44
N VAL A 83 15.88 -24.73 -19.44
CA VAL A 83 15.48 -25.47 -20.64
C VAL A 83 13.96 -25.41 -20.77
N LYS A 84 13.49 -24.87 -21.90
CA LYS A 84 12.06 -24.78 -22.24
C LYS A 84 11.68 -25.79 -23.31
N TYR A 85 10.58 -26.49 -23.12
CA TYR A 85 10.02 -27.39 -24.12
C TYR A 85 8.89 -26.70 -24.88
N ASN A 86 9.11 -26.44 -26.17
CA ASN A 86 8.19 -25.69 -27.03
C ASN A 86 7.52 -26.56 -28.11
N GLY A 87 7.64 -27.90 -28.03
CA GLY A 87 7.19 -28.78 -29.11
C GLY A 87 8.04 -28.65 -30.38
N LYS A 88 7.53 -29.18 -31.49
CA LYS A 88 8.18 -29.20 -32.81
C LYS A 88 7.59 -28.17 -33.78
N THR A 89 6.32 -27.80 -33.61
CA THR A 89 5.62 -26.85 -34.48
C THR A 89 5.08 -25.64 -33.70
N PRO A 90 4.75 -24.52 -34.38
CA PRO A 90 4.13 -23.36 -33.74
C PRO A 90 2.80 -23.69 -33.05
N GLU A 91 2.00 -24.61 -33.60
CA GLU A 91 0.73 -25.05 -33.02
C GLU A 91 0.98 -25.81 -31.71
N GLU A 92 1.95 -26.73 -31.71
CA GLU A 92 2.36 -27.46 -30.50
C GLU A 92 2.87 -26.50 -29.41
N SER A 93 3.69 -25.51 -29.79
CA SER A 93 4.19 -24.46 -28.89
C SER A 93 3.04 -23.66 -28.25
N THR A 94 2.03 -23.31 -29.05
CA THR A 94 0.85 -22.58 -28.57
C THR A 94 0.07 -23.40 -27.54
N LEU A 95 -0.16 -24.68 -27.81
CA LEU A 95 -0.86 -25.59 -26.89
C LEU A 95 -0.07 -25.82 -25.58
N LEU A 96 1.25 -25.95 -25.66
CA LEU A 96 2.11 -26.06 -24.48
C LEU A 96 2.11 -24.78 -23.64
N ASN A 97 2.08 -23.60 -24.26
CA ASN A 97 1.95 -22.33 -23.55
C ASN A 97 0.59 -22.18 -22.86
N GLN A 98 -0.50 -22.60 -23.50
CA GLN A 98 -1.83 -22.62 -22.88
C GLN A 98 -1.85 -23.56 -21.66
N LEU A 99 -1.29 -24.76 -21.80
CA LEU A 99 -1.13 -25.70 -20.69
C LEU A 99 -0.30 -25.09 -19.56
N LYS A 100 0.81 -24.42 -19.88
CA LYS A 100 1.67 -23.74 -18.92
C LYS A 100 0.90 -22.71 -18.09
N ILE A 101 0.17 -21.82 -18.75
CA ILE A 101 -0.64 -20.79 -18.09
C ILE A 101 -1.70 -21.44 -17.19
N ALA A 102 -2.36 -22.52 -17.65
CA ALA A 102 -3.35 -23.24 -16.86
C ALA A 102 -2.74 -23.86 -15.59
N ILE A 103 -1.57 -24.50 -15.69
CA ILE A 103 -0.87 -25.11 -14.54
C ILE A 103 -0.45 -24.03 -13.55
N LEU A 104 0.17 -22.94 -14.02
CA LEU A 104 0.59 -21.83 -13.16
C LEU A 104 -0.61 -21.16 -12.46
N ASN A 105 -1.75 -21.05 -13.15
CA ASN A 105 -2.98 -20.61 -12.53
C ASN A 105 -3.46 -21.59 -11.45
N ASN A 106 -3.41 -22.90 -11.65
CA ASN A 106 -3.82 -23.85 -10.61
C ASN A 106 -2.84 -23.87 -9.43
N MET A 107 -1.54 -23.78 -9.71
CA MET A 107 -0.47 -23.72 -8.71
C MET A 107 -0.54 -22.42 -7.88
N SER A 108 -0.83 -21.26 -8.47
CA SER A 108 -1.06 -20.05 -7.68
C SER A 108 -2.27 -20.16 -6.75
N ALA A 109 -3.29 -20.95 -7.11
CA ALA A 109 -4.43 -21.21 -6.23
C ALA A 109 -4.03 -22.09 -5.03
N THR A 110 -3.23 -23.15 -5.25
CA THR A 110 -2.72 -24.00 -4.16
C THR A 110 -1.82 -23.21 -3.22
N LEU A 111 -0.86 -22.45 -3.76
CA LEU A 111 0.07 -21.64 -2.97
C LEU A 111 -0.63 -20.60 -2.12
N LEU A 112 -1.69 -19.97 -2.65
CA LEU A 112 -2.50 -19.03 -1.90
C LEU A 112 -3.22 -19.71 -0.73
N LYS A 113 -3.73 -20.93 -0.91
CA LYS A 113 -4.35 -21.74 0.15
C LYS A 113 -3.34 -22.17 1.22
N LEU A 114 -2.11 -22.45 0.80
CA LEU A 114 -0.97 -22.76 1.68
C LEU A 114 -0.36 -21.52 2.34
N LYS A 115 -0.90 -20.32 2.08
CA LYS A 115 -0.38 -19.03 2.60
C LYS A 115 1.07 -18.73 2.17
N LEU A 116 1.53 -19.32 1.07
CA LEU A 116 2.83 -19.05 0.46
C LEU A 116 2.71 -17.82 -0.44
N TYR A 117 2.50 -16.66 0.19
CA TYR A 117 2.11 -15.41 -0.50
C TYR A 117 3.17 -14.92 -1.47
N GLN A 118 4.44 -14.93 -1.07
CA GLN A 118 5.55 -14.47 -1.94
C GLN A 118 5.61 -15.28 -3.24
N GLN A 119 5.54 -16.61 -3.14
CA GLN A 119 5.55 -17.49 -4.31
C GLN A 119 4.31 -17.29 -5.19
N THR A 120 3.16 -17.07 -4.56
CA THR A 120 1.91 -16.74 -5.29
C THR A 120 2.07 -15.48 -6.13
N ILE A 121 2.68 -14.42 -5.56
CA ILE A 121 2.91 -13.14 -6.26
C ILE A 121 3.84 -13.33 -7.46
N GLU A 122 4.91 -14.10 -7.30
CA GLU A 122 5.88 -14.37 -8.37
C GLU A 122 5.21 -15.11 -9.56
N ILE A 123 4.48 -16.19 -9.27
CA ILE A 123 3.81 -16.99 -10.31
C ILE A 123 2.70 -16.21 -10.99
N THR A 124 1.88 -15.48 -10.23
CA THR A 124 0.81 -14.68 -10.81
C THR A 124 1.34 -13.53 -11.64
N THR A 125 2.45 -12.90 -11.22
CA THR A 125 3.14 -11.88 -12.05
C THR A 125 3.66 -12.48 -13.36
N TYR A 126 4.20 -13.70 -13.32
CA TYR A 126 4.59 -14.40 -14.53
C TYR A 126 3.40 -14.68 -15.44
N VAL A 127 2.27 -15.15 -14.90
CA VAL A 127 1.04 -15.37 -15.69
C VAL A 127 0.54 -14.07 -16.32
N LEU A 128 0.50 -12.97 -15.56
CA LEU A 128 0.04 -11.66 -16.02
C LEU A 128 0.92 -11.03 -17.09
N HIS A 129 2.18 -11.46 -17.22
CA HIS A 129 3.02 -11.07 -18.34
C HIS A 129 2.51 -11.63 -19.68
N TYR A 130 1.88 -12.81 -19.67
CA TYR A 130 1.32 -13.45 -20.88
C TYR A 130 -0.18 -13.18 -21.05
N ASP A 131 -0.92 -13.09 -19.94
CA ASP A 131 -2.35 -12.79 -19.91
C ASP A 131 -2.63 -11.63 -18.93
N PRO A 132 -2.42 -10.36 -19.35
CA PRO A 132 -2.57 -9.20 -18.47
C PRO A 132 -4.00 -8.97 -17.94
N ASN A 133 -4.99 -9.63 -18.55
CA ASN A 133 -6.41 -9.50 -18.21
C ASN A 133 -6.95 -10.78 -17.54
N SER A 134 -6.07 -11.63 -17.02
CA SER A 134 -6.47 -12.81 -16.27
C SER A 134 -7.08 -12.41 -14.92
N ALA A 135 -8.40 -12.31 -14.83
CA ALA A 135 -9.11 -11.95 -13.58
C ALA A 135 -8.69 -12.84 -12.39
N LYS A 136 -8.46 -14.14 -12.65
CA LYS A 136 -7.99 -15.10 -11.65
C LYS A 136 -6.59 -14.78 -11.13
N ALA A 137 -5.65 -14.43 -12.01
CA ALA A 137 -4.28 -14.13 -11.61
C ALA A 137 -4.19 -12.77 -10.90
N LEU A 138 -4.91 -11.75 -11.40
CA LEU A 138 -5.04 -10.44 -10.74
C LEU A 138 -5.59 -10.59 -9.32
N PHE A 139 -6.72 -11.28 -9.17
CA PHE A 139 -7.33 -11.50 -7.86
C PHE A 139 -6.38 -12.22 -6.88
N ARG A 140 -5.72 -13.29 -7.33
CA ARG A 140 -4.80 -14.07 -6.49
C ARG A 140 -3.56 -13.26 -6.11
N ARG A 141 -3.02 -12.46 -7.02
CA ARG A 141 -1.88 -11.58 -6.74
C ARG A 141 -2.25 -10.50 -5.74
N GLY A 142 -3.38 -9.81 -5.96
CA GLY A 142 -3.88 -8.80 -5.04
C GLY A 142 -4.13 -9.38 -3.64
N LYS A 143 -4.80 -10.52 -3.55
CA LYS A 143 -5.04 -11.19 -2.26
C LYS A 143 -3.74 -11.61 -1.56
N ALA A 144 -2.74 -12.09 -2.30
CA ALA A 144 -1.44 -12.44 -1.74
C ALA A 144 -0.68 -11.20 -1.24
N LEU A 145 -0.67 -10.11 -2.01
CA LEU A 145 -0.07 -8.82 -1.63
C LEU A 145 -0.68 -8.27 -0.34
N LEU A 146 -2.02 -8.28 -0.24
CA LEU A 146 -2.75 -7.85 0.96
C LEU A 146 -2.42 -8.71 2.19
N SER A 147 -2.05 -9.97 2.00
CA SER A 147 -1.79 -10.93 3.07
C SER A 147 -0.31 -10.97 3.51
N LEU A 148 0.59 -10.23 2.86
CA LEU A 148 1.99 -10.17 3.24
C LEU A 148 2.16 -9.56 4.64
N THR A 149 3.09 -10.10 5.42
CA THR A 149 3.48 -9.56 6.72
C THR A 149 5.01 -9.38 6.75
N PRO A 150 5.50 -8.14 6.95
CA PRO A 150 4.75 -6.89 7.10
C PRO A 150 4.08 -6.45 5.77
N LEU A 151 2.86 -5.91 5.87
CA LEU A 151 2.16 -5.30 4.72
C LEU A 151 2.67 -3.88 4.52
N SER A 152 3.39 -3.60 3.44
CA SER A 152 3.84 -2.25 3.06
C SER A 152 2.73 -1.45 2.36
N ASN A 153 2.85 -0.12 2.31
CA ASN A 153 1.91 0.72 1.57
C ASN A 153 2.00 0.48 0.05
N GLU A 154 3.19 0.16 -0.45
CA GLU A 154 3.40 -0.24 -1.85
C GLU A 154 2.63 -1.51 -2.20
N ASN A 155 2.77 -2.57 -1.40
CA ASN A 155 2.04 -3.83 -1.61
C ASN A 155 0.53 -3.64 -1.49
N LEU A 156 0.07 -2.79 -0.56
CA LEU A 156 -1.34 -2.48 -0.42
C LEU A 156 -1.88 -1.70 -1.63
N SER A 157 -1.14 -0.72 -2.13
CA SER A 157 -1.51 0.03 -3.33
C SER A 157 -1.58 -0.87 -4.56
N ALA A 158 -0.56 -1.71 -4.77
CA ALA A 158 -0.54 -2.71 -5.85
C ALA A 158 -1.70 -3.72 -5.73
N SER A 159 -2.01 -4.15 -4.50
CA SER A 159 -3.17 -5.01 -4.24
C SER A 159 -4.49 -4.37 -4.67
N ILE A 160 -4.68 -3.08 -4.35
CA ILE A 160 -5.90 -2.34 -4.69
C ILE A 160 -6.05 -2.23 -6.21
N GLU A 161 -4.96 -1.94 -6.92
CA GLU A 161 -4.94 -1.86 -8.38
C GLU A 161 -5.34 -3.20 -9.02
N ASP A 162 -4.72 -4.29 -8.61
CA ASP A 162 -5.02 -5.64 -9.11
C ASP A 162 -6.47 -6.04 -8.85
N LEU A 163 -6.97 -5.83 -7.64
CA LEU A 163 -8.34 -6.19 -7.25
C LEU A 163 -9.38 -5.31 -7.97
N LYS A 164 -9.09 -4.02 -8.16
CA LYS A 164 -9.93 -3.13 -8.98
C LYS A 164 -10.01 -3.64 -10.40
N LYS A 165 -8.87 -3.93 -11.03
CA LYS A 165 -8.83 -4.44 -12.41
C LYS A 165 -9.56 -5.78 -12.53
N ALA A 166 -9.37 -6.69 -11.57
CA ALA A 166 -10.07 -7.97 -11.54
C ALA A 166 -11.60 -7.78 -11.47
N SER A 167 -12.08 -6.83 -10.64
CA SER A 167 -13.51 -6.55 -10.48
C SER A 167 -14.18 -5.95 -11.72
N GLN A 168 -13.40 -5.29 -12.58
CA GLN A 168 -13.87 -4.74 -13.87
C GLN A 168 -13.97 -5.81 -14.96
N ILE A 169 -13.21 -6.90 -14.85
CA ILE A 169 -13.17 -7.97 -15.85
C ILE A 169 -14.22 -9.05 -15.52
N GLN A 170 -14.38 -9.39 -14.24
CA GLN A 170 -15.28 -10.43 -13.80
C GLN A 170 -16.06 -9.96 -12.56
N GLU A 171 -17.39 -10.03 -12.65
CA GLU A 171 -18.27 -9.85 -11.50
C GLU A 171 -18.21 -11.07 -10.59
N ASP A 172 -17.60 -10.90 -9.42
CA ASP A 172 -17.47 -11.94 -8.40
C ASP A 172 -17.49 -11.29 -7.02
N GLU A 173 -18.33 -11.82 -6.12
CA GLU A 173 -18.55 -11.27 -4.78
C GLU A 173 -17.28 -11.35 -3.91
N LEU A 174 -16.47 -12.40 -4.08
CA LEU A 174 -15.22 -12.56 -3.35
C LEU A 174 -14.19 -11.52 -3.80
N ILE A 175 -14.14 -11.20 -5.10
CA ILE A 175 -13.28 -10.13 -5.62
C ILE A 175 -13.71 -8.78 -5.03
N ARG A 176 -15.01 -8.48 -5.06
CA ARG A 176 -15.57 -7.21 -4.55
C ARG A 176 -15.32 -7.03 -3.05
N SER A 177 -15.60 -8.05 -2.25
CA SER A 177 -15.37 -8.00 -0.79
C SER A 177 -13.89 -7.88 -0.45
N THR A 178 -13.00 -8.58 -1.16
CA THR A 178 -11.54 -8.45 -0.95
C THR A 178 -11.05 -7.05 -1.37
N TYR A 179 -11.60 -6.48 -2.44
CA TYR A 179 -11.29 -5.11 -2.85
C TYR A 179 -11.72 -4.10 -1.79
N GLN A 180 -12.95 -4.22 -1.26
CA GLN A 180 -13.44 -3.38 -0.18
C GLN A 180 -12.55 -3.48 1.06
N GLN A 181 -12.14 -4.70 1.46
CA GLN A 181 -11.21 -4.90 2.56
C GLN A 181 -9.86 -4.18 2.34
N ALA A 182 -9.33 -4.23 1.12
CA ALA A 182 -8.07 -3.54 0.79
C ALA A 182 -8.20 -2.01 0.87
N ILE A 183 -9.31 -1.46 0.36
CA ILE A 183 -9.64 -0.03 0.47
C ILE A 183 -9.83 0.37 1.93
N GLU A 184 -10.56 -0.41 2.71
CA GLU A 184 -10.76 -0.15 4.14
C GLU A 184 -9.43 -0.23 4.91
N THR A 185 -8.55 -1.17 4.56
CA THR A 185 -7.20 -1.25 5.13
C THR A 185 -6.37 0.00 4.78
N MET A 186 -6.48 0.50 3.55
CA MET A 186 -5.81 1.74 3.13
C MET A 186 -6.37 2.95 3.84
N ASN A 187 -7.70 3.06 3.91
CA ASN A 187 -8.39 4.11 4.64
C ASN A 187 -8.00 4.04 6.11
N ASN A 188 -8.00 2.88 6.75
CA ASN A 188 -7.54 2.73 8.14
C ASN A 188 -6.06 3.07 8.31
N ARG A 189 -5.22 2.92 7.28
CA ARG A 189 -3.80 3.36 7.31
C ARG A 189 -3.61 4.85 7.09
N GLN A 190 -4.45 5.48 6.27
CA GLN A 190 -4.47 6.94 6.06
C GLN A 190 -5.20 7.66 7.20
N LEU A 191 -6.21 7.00 7.76
CA LEU A 191 -6.84 7.32 9.02
C LEU A 191 -5.92 6.96 10.18
N ASN A 192 -4.95 6.04 10.10
CA ASN A 192 -4.07 5.75 11.24
C ASN A 192 -3.22 6.93 11.71
N PRO A 193 -2.77 7.88 10.87
CA PRO A 193 -2.33 9.19 11.35
C PRO A 193 -3.41 9.90 12.18
N ILE A 194 -4.66 9.92 11.71
CA ILE A 194 -5.83 10.56 12.36
C ILE A 194 -6.31 9.78 13.61
N ASN A 195 -6.17 8.46 13.62
CA ASN A 195 -6.51 7.51 14.68
C ASN A 195 -5.37 7.42 15.69
N LEU A 196 -4.11 7.64 15.32
CA LEU A 196 -3.02 7.84 16.26
C LEU A 196 -3.21 9.18 17.00
N ILE A 197 -3.81 10.20 16.35
CA ILE A 197 -4.24 11.45 17.00
C ILE A 197 -5.50 11.23 17.86
N GLU A 198 -6.51 10.49 17.41
CA GLU A 198 -7.66 10.13 18.25
C GLU A 198 -7.27 9.18 19.40
N ASN A 199 -6.29 8.30 19.21
CA ASN A 199 -5.73 7.46 20.27
C ASN A 199 -4.77 8.24 21.19
N ALA A 200 -4.11 9.29 20.70
CA ALA A 200 -3.44 10.27 21.57
C ALA A 200 -4.48 11.06 22.39
N ASN A 201 -5.65 11.37 21.81
CA ASN A 201 -6.82 11.91 22.52
C ASN A 201 -7.45 10.93 23.53
N LEU A 202 -7.03 9.65 23.57
CA LEU A 202 -7.48 8.65 24.55
C LEU A 202 -6.55 8.51 25.77
N ASN A 203 -5.47 9.29 25.84
CA ASN A 203 -4.45 9.14 26.89
C ASN A 203 -4.55 10.17 28.02
N TYR A 204 -5.07 11.36 27.77
CA TYR A 204 -5.23 12.46 28.75
C TYR A 204 -6.60 13.15 28.62
N GLU A 205 -7.09 13.78 29.69
CA GLU A 205 -8.32 14.57 29.67
C GLU A 205 -8.16 15.88 28.88
N ILE A 206 -9.25 16.42 28.34
CA ILE A 206 -9.28 17.72 27.65
C ILE A 206 -9.75 18.78 28.65
N ASP A 207 -8.99 19.86 28.77
CA ASP A 207 -9.35 21.04 29.55
C ASP A 207 -9.93 22.12 28.64
N TYR A 208 -11.26 22.18 28.57
CA TYR A 208 -11.99 23.16 27.78
C TYR A 208 -11.88 24.60 28.33
N SER A 209 -11.33 24.79 29.54
CA SER A 209 -11.06 26.13 30.07
C SER A 209 -9.77 26.75 29.54
N LYS A 210 -8.89 25.94 28.92
CA LYS A 210 -7.68 26.45 28.26
C LYS A 210 -8.04 27.24 27.00
N GLU A 211 -7.53 28.46 26.93
CA GLU A 211 -7.62 29.27 25.73
C GLU A 211 -6.86 28.61 24.58
N VAL A 212 -7.43 28.74 23.38
CA VAL A 212 -6.82 28.25 22.16
C VAL A 212 -5.67 29.17 21.79
N PRO A 213 -4.46 28.65 21.53
CA PRO A 213 -3.32 29.43 21.07
C PRO A 213 -3.67 30.35 19.89
N GLU A 214 -3.13 31.57 19.92
CA GLU A 214 -3.38 32.62 18.92
C GLU A 214 -3.08 32.12 17.49
N GLU A 215 -2.05 31.30 17.32
CA GLU A 215 -1.65 30.72 16.04
C GLU A 215 -2.75 29.84 15.41
N ILE A 216 -3.48 29.09 16.24
CA ILE A 216 -4.59 28.25 15.79
C ILE A 216 -5.80 29.13 15.43
N ASN A 217 -5.98 30.26 16.13
CA ASN A 217 -6.97 31.28 15.79
C ASN A 217 -6.61 32.02 14.49
N GLU A 218 -5.33 32.23 14.17
CA GLU A 218 -4.91 32.79 12.88
C GLU A 218 -5.23 31.83 11.72
N VAL A 219 -5.00 30.51 11.89
CA VAL A 219 -5.41 29.49 10.91
C VAL A 219 -6.93 29.48 10.70
N LYS A 220 -7.70 29.68 11.78
CA LYS A 220 -9.16 29.85 11.71
C LYS A 220 -9.53 31.03 10.81
N GLN A 221 -8.97 32.20 11.09
CA GLN A 221 -9.28 33.41 10.32
C GLN A 221 -8.89 33.26 8.85
N PHE A 222 -7.75 32.63 8.56
CA PHE A 222 -7.34 32.36 7.18
C PHE A 222 -8.34 31.44 6.46
N THR A 223 -8.69 30.29 7.03
CA THR A 223 -9.56 29.30 6.38
C THR A 223 -11.01 29.76 6.25
N GLU A 224 -11.53 30.50 7.23
CA GLU A 224 -12.94 30.91 7.28
C GLU A 224 -13.21 32.22 6.52
N ILE A 225 -12.19 33.07 6.35
CA ILE A 225 -12.33 34.38 5.69
C ILE A 225 -11.60 34.36 4.35
N LYS A 226 -10.27 34.44 4.35
CA LYS A 226 -9.47 34.62 3.14
C LYS A 226 -9.58 33.44 2.17
N GLY A 227 -9.53 32.21 2.69
CA GLY A 227 -9.68 30.99 1.87
C GLY A 227 -11.05 30.94 1.18
N MET A 228 -12.12 31.30 1.88
CA MET A 228 -13.46 31.31 1.30
C MET A 228 -13.65 32.44 0.27
N GLU A 229 -12.99 33.59 0.45
CA GLU A 229 -12.96 34.66 -0.56
C GLU A 229 -12.26 34.21 -1.85
N MET A 230 -11.09 33.58 -1.72
CA MET A 230 -10.35 33.04 -2.86
C MET A 230 -11.14 31.96 -3.61
N LEU A 231 -11.86 31.10 -2.88
CA LEU A 231 -12.73 30.10 -3.49
C LEU A 231 -13.83 30.75 -4.34
N LYS A 232 -14.46 31.81 -3.83
CA LYS A 232 -15.48 32.57 -4.57
C LYS A 232 -14.91 33.21 -5.82
N ASP A 233 -13.68 33.71 -5.77
CA ASP A 233 -13.05 34.33 -6.93
C ASP A 233 -12.65 33.30 -8.00
N LEU A 234 -12.17 32.12 -7.62
CA LEU A 234 -11.95 31.00 -8.54
C LEU A 234 -13.25 30.57 -9.24
N GLN A 235 -14.35 30.52 -8.49
CA GLN A 235 -15.68 30.21 -9.04
C GLN A 235 -16.15 31.28 -10.04
N LYS A 236 -15.98 32.57 -9.73
CA LYS A 236 -16.31 33.68 -10.64
C LYS A 236 -15.49 33.66 -11.94
N GLN A 237 -14.23 33.22 -11.86
CA GLN A 237 -13.34 33.09 -13.02
C GLN A 237 -13.66 31.85 -13.89
N GLY A 238 -14.66 31.04 -13.52
CA GLY A 238 -15.02 29.83 -14.26
C GLY A 238 -14.04 28.65 -14.08
N LYS A 239 -13.09 28.77 -13.14
CA LYS A 239 -12.06 27.76 -12.86
C LYS A 239 -12.58 26.68 -11.91
N ILE A 240 -13.60 25.95 -12.35
CA ILE A 240 -14.36 25.01 -11.50
C ILE A 240 -13.48 23.88 -10.95
N LYS A 241 -12.53 23.37 -11.74
CA LYS A 241 -11.63 22.29 -11.30
C LYS A 241 -10.70 22.75 -10.17
N GLU A 242 -10.04 23.90 -10.36
CA GLU A 242 -9.16 24.53 -9.37
C GLU A 242 -9.94 24.91 -8.10
N ALA A 243 -11.18 25.40 -8.24
CA ALA A 243 -12.04 25.70 -7.10
C ALA A 243 -12.38 24.44 -6.27
N ASN A 244 -12.66 23.32 -6.92
CA ASN A 244 -12.97 22.07 -6.22
C ASN A 244 -11.74 21.47 -5.53
N GLU A 245 -10.57 21.52 -6.17
CA GLU A 245 -9.29 21.11 -5.57
C GLU A 245 -8.96 21.98 -4.36
N PHE A 246 -9.07 23.30 -4.50
CA PHE A 246 -8.85 24.24 -3.40
C PHE A 246 -9.86 24.09 -2.25
N LEU A 247 -11.13 23.77 -2.55
CA LEU A 247 -12.13 23.45 -1.52
C LEU A 247 -11.75 22.18 -0.73
N GLN A 248 -11.24 21.14 -1.40
CA GLN A 248 -10.75 19.95 -0.72
C GLN A 248 -9.58 20.27 0.21
N GLU A 249 -8.66 21.13 -0.23
CA GLU A 249 -7.53 21.60 0.58
C GLU A 249 -8.00 22.43 1.78
N LEU A 250 -8.94 23.36 1.60
CA LEU A 250 -9.51 24.13 2.71
C LEU A 250 -10.17 23.24 3.75
N ASN A 251 -10.91 22.21 3.32
CA ASN A 251 -11.51 21.24 4.22
C ASN A 251 -10.45 20.46 5.01
N GLN A 252 -9.34 20.08 4.37
CA GLN A 252 -8.22 19.40 5.04
C GLN A 252 -7.53 20.30 6.08
N ILE A 253 -7.32 21.59 5.76
CA ILE A 253 -6.73 22.56 6.69
C ILE A 253 -7.67 22.81 7.87
N GLN A 254 -8.99 22.92 7.62
CA GLN A 254 -9.99 23.08 8.68
C GLN A 254 -10.01 21.85 9.62
N GLU A 255 -9.89 20.65 9.07
CA GLU A 255 -9.84 19.44 9.88
C GLU A 255 -8.55 19.38 10.71
N ALA A 256 -7.39 19.65 10.10
CA ALA A 256 -6.13 19.75 10.82
C ALA A 256 -6.17 20.79 11.96
N LYS A 257 -6.80 21.95 11.72
CA LYS A 257 -7.00 22.99 12.74
C LYS A 257 -7.86 22.50 13.91
N LYS A 258 -8.98 21.81 13.66
CA LYS A 258 -9.80 21.22 14.75
C LYS A 258 -8.97 20.27 15.62
N GLN A 259 -8.07 19.49 15.00
CA GLN A 259 -7.19 18.60 15.72
C GLN A 259 -6.18 19.36 16.58
N LEU A 260 -5.56 20.42 16.04
CA LEU A 260 -4.64 21.29 16.81
C LEU A 260 -5.34 21.98 17.99
N GLU A 261 -6.57 22.46 17.80
CA GLU A 261 -7.37 23.05 18.87
C GLU A 261 -7.58 22.04 20.01
N ARG A 262 -7.93 20.79 19.67
CA ARG A 262 -8.07 19.71 20.66
C ARG A 262 -6.76 19.40 21.38
N ILE A 263 -5.66 19.26 20.63
CA ILE A 263 -4.32 18.97 21.20
C ILE A 263 -3.90 20.09 22.16
N SER A 264 -4.11 21.36 21.80
CA SER A 264 -3.76 22.51 22.65
C SER A 264 -4.46 22.50 24.01
N ARG A 265 -5.64 21.88 24.08
CA ARG A 265 -6.46 21.77 25.28
C ARG A 265 -6.16 20.51 26.12
N ILE A 266 -5.22 19.66 25.72
CA ILE A 266 -4.89 18.46 26.50
C ILE A 266 -4.36 18.83 27.89
N ASN A 267 -4.83 18.11 28.91
CA ASN A 267 -4.37 18.20 30.28
C ASN A 267 -3.43 17.03 30.62
N PHE A 268 -2.13 17.27 30.43
CA PHE A 268 -1.09 16.27 30.70
C PHE A 268 -0.95 15.88 32.18
N ASP A 269 -1.58 16.62 33.10
CA ASP A 269 -1.58 16.28 34.52
C ASP A 269 -2.73 15.30 34.87
N LYS A 270 -3.64 15.03 33.92
CA LYS A 270 -4.79 14.14 34.09
C LYS A 270 -4.83 13.04 33.01
N PRO A 271 -4.02 11.97 33.14
CA PRO A 271 -4.09 10.83 32.24
C PRO A 271 -5.42 10.09 32.40
N LYS A 272 -5.96 9.56 31.29
CA LYS A 272 -7.10 8.66 31.29
C LYS A 272 -6.70 7.29 31.84
N PRO A 273 -7.64 6.50 32.41
CA PRO A 273 -7.33 5.24 33.11
C PRO A 273 -6.50 4.24 32.30
N TYR A 274 -6.73 4.14 30.99
CA TYR A 274 -6.00 3.24 30.10
C TYR A 274 -4.49 3.56 30.01
N LEU A 275 -4.12 4.83 29.97
CA LEU A 275 -2.72 5.24 29.92
C LEU A 275 -2.03 4.92 31.25
N TYR A 276 -2.71 5.14 32.37
CA TYR A 276 -2.17 4.84 33.70
C TYR A 276 -1.79 3.36 33.85
N GLU A 277 -2.68 2.45 33.44
CA GLU A 277 -2.41 1.00 33.44
C GLU A 277 -1.27 0.61 32.50
N THR A 278 -1.18 1.29 31.35
CA THR A 278 -0.12 1.05 30.36
C THR A 278 1.25 1.50 30.87
N ILE A 279 1.36 2.69 31.48
CA ILE A 279 2.59 3.22 32.09
C ILE A 279 3.06 2.30 33.22
N LYS A 280 2.12 1.86 34.08
CA LYS A 280 2.39 0.95 35.20
C LYS A 280 2.93 -0.40 34.71
N ARG A 281 2.37 -0.94 33.63
CA ARG A 281 2.84 -2.20 33.00
C ARG A 281 4.23 -2.07 32.37
N LEU A 282 4.54 -0.93 31.76
CA LEU A 282 5.80 -0.72 31.05
C LEU A 282 6.95 -0.23 31.95
N GLY A 283 6.68 0.14 33.20
CA GLY A 283 7.70 0.59 34.15
C GLY A 283 8.34 1.94 33.78
N VAL A 284 7.65 2.75 32.97
CA VAL A 284 8.14 4.05 32.49
C VAL A 284 7.89 5.13 33.54
N ASN A 285 8.85 6.05 33.74
CA ASN A 285 8.68 7.20 34.63
C ASN A 285 7.64 8.18 34.06
N SER A 286 6.48 8.27 34.71
CA SER A 286 5.34 9.08 34.26
C SER A 286 5.65 10.57 34.18
N LEU A 287 6.51 11.10 35.06
CA LEU A 287 6.82 12.53 35.14
C LEU A 287 7.68 12.98 33.95
N GLN A 288 8.70 12.18 33.62
CA GLN A 288 9.57 12.45 32.48
C GLN A 288 8.79 12.38 31.17
N LEU A 289 7.92 11.38 31.03
CA LEU A 289 7.06 11.24 29.86
C LEU A 289 6.10 12.43 29.68
N GLN A 290 5.50 12.93 30.78
CA GLN A 290 4.65 14.12 30.75
C GLN A 290 5.41 15.38 30.34
N GLN A 291 6.66 15.56 30.79
CA GLN A 291 7.51 16.68 30.41
C GLN A 291 7.88 16.65 28.93
N GLU A 292 8.24 15.49 28.40
CA GLU A 292 8.53 15.32 26.96
C GLU A 292 7.32 15.66 26.10
N PHE A 293 6.11 15.22 26.49
CA PHE A 293 4.90 15.60 25.76
C PHE A 293 4.62 17.10 25.79
N LYS A 294 4.84 17.78 26.93
CA LYS A 294 4.73 19.24 27.04
C LYS A 294 5.73 19.95 26.12
N ASN A 295 6.97 19.47 26.05
CA ASN A 295 8.02 20.04 25.19
C ASN A 295 7.70 19.90 23.70
N ILE A 296 7.23 18.72 23.28
CA ILE A 296 6.84 18.45 21.89
C ILE A 296 5.69 19.36 21.46
N GLN A 297 4.67 19.49 22.31
CA GLN A 297 3.53 20.38 22.04
C GLN A 297 3.97 21.84 21.88
N TYR A 298 4.86 22.33 22.75
CA TYR A 298 5.38 23.69 22.68
C TYR A 298 6.17 23.94 21.39
N GLN A 299 7.06 23.03 21.00
CA GLN A 299 7.88 23.15 19.80
C GLN A 299 7.00 23.24 18.53
N GLN A 300 5.92 22.48 18.47
CA GLN A 300 5.02 22.48 17.33
C GLN A 300 4.22 23.78 17.19
N LEU A 301 3.78 24.35 18.31
CA LEU A 301 3.14 25.67 18.28
C LEU A 301 4.11 26.73 17.76
N GLN A 302 5.40 26.66 18.13
CA GLN A 302 6.42 27.55 17.59
C GLN A 302 6.67 27.34 16.08
N ASP A 303 6.69 26.10 15.62
CA ASP A 303 6.87 25.80 14.19
C ASP A 303 5.69 26.32 13.36
N ILE A 304 4.45 26.14 13.86
CA ILE A 304 3.24 26.73 13.27
C ILE A 304 3.37 28.25 13.22
N ARG A 305 3.76 28.89 14.33
CA ARG A 305 3.96 30.34 14.41
C ARG A 305 4.97 30.85 13.38
N ASN A 306 6.11 30.17 13.26
CA ASN A 306 7.16 30.52 12.32
C ASN A 306 6.69 30.36 10.87
N LYS A 307 5.86 29.36 10.59
CA LYS A 307 5.28 29.15 9.27
C LYS A 307 4.19 30.15 8.92
N LEU A 308 3.28 30.49 9.84
CA LEU A 308 2.30 31.57 9.67
C LEU A 308 2.99 32.90 9.39
N LYS A 309 4.09 33.20 10.10
CA LYS A 309 4.94 34.36 9.82
C LYS A 309 5.58 34.30 8.42
N GLN A 310 6.11 33.15 8.01
CA GLN A 310 6.63 32.97 6.65
C GLN A 310 5.54 33.18 5.59
N TRP A 311 4.32 32.69 5.82
CA TRP A 311 3.19 32.91 4.93
C TRP A 311 2.86 34.39 4.84
N ASN A 312 2.66 35.07 5.97
CA ASN A 312 2.44 36.52 6.00
C ASN A 312 3.56 37.28 5.29
N TYR A 313 4.84 36.88 5.39
CA TYR A 313 5.97 37.50 4.68
C TYR A 313 6.00 37.21 3.18
N CYS A 314 5.63 36.00 2.76
CA CYS A 314 5.52 35.60 1.36
C CYS A 314 4.40 36.36 0.63
N TYR A 315 3.34 36.75 1.35
CA TYR A 315 2.25 37.58 0.80
C TYR A 315 2.51 39.10 0.99
N SER A 316 3.17 39.52 2.07
CA SER A 316 3.37 40.94 2.41
C SER A 316 4.42 41.68 1.56
N LYS A 317 5.25 41.02 0.75
CA LYS A 317 6.33 41.70 0.00
C LYS A 317 6.07 41.97 -1.49
N LYS A 318 4.91 41.61 -2.03
CA LYS A 318 4.54 41.98 -3.41
C LYS A 318 3.08 42.42 -3.62
N ASP A 319 2.17 42.19 -2.67
CA ASP A 319 0.73 42.40 -2.92
C ASP A 319 0.20 43.79 -2.53
N LEU A 320 1.07 44.73 -2.14
CA LEU A 320 0.67 46.07 -1.66
C LEU A 320 1.12 47.25 -2.53
N ASN A 321 1.54 47.01 -3.79
CA ASN A 321 1.85 48.10 -4.73
C ASN A 321 1.04 48.02 -6.03
N ILE A 322 -0.28 47.94 -5.91
CA ILE A 322 -1.19 48.25 -7.01
C ILE A 322 -2.20 49.30 -6.52
N ASN A 323 -1.72 50.53 -6.38
CA ASN A 323 -2.58 51.69 -6.55
C ASN A 323 -2.38 52.22 -7.98
N ASN A 324 -3.50 52.31 -8.71
CA ASN A 324 -3.72 53.05 -9.93
C ASN A 324 -2.90 52.65 -11.18
N GLN A 325 -3.46 51.77 -12.00
CA GLN A 325 -3.93 52.10 -13.37
C GLN A 325 -4.39 50.81 -14.06
N GLY A 326 -5.46 50.94 -14.85
CA GLY A 326 -6.19 49.79 -15.38
C GLY A 326 -5.53 49.04 -16.53
N LEU A 327 -6.29 48.02 -16.95
CA LEU A 327 -6.23 47.24 -18.18
C LEU A 327 -5.22 46.09 -18.28
N GLN A 328 -5.84 44.94 -18.57
CA GLN A 328 -5.38 43.82 -19.39
C GLN A 328 -4.42 42.80 -18.76
N GLY A 329 -5.05 41.68 -18.37
CA GLY A 329 -4.61 40.32 -18.70
C GLY A 329 -3.13 40.00 -18.47
N GLU A 330 -2.79 39.68 -17.23
CA GLU A 330 -1.65 38.81 -16.95
C GLU A 330 -2.14 37.66 -16.06
N GLN A 331 -1.80 36.44 -16.47
CA GLN A 331 -2.06 35.21 -15.72
C GLN A 331 -1.41 35.33 -14.34
N GLN A 332 -2.21 35.49 -13.30
CA GLN A 332 -1.72 35.36 -11.92
C GLN A 332 -1.44 33.89 -11.64
N GLU A 333 -0.17 33.59 -11.42
CA GLU A 333 0.32 32.27 -11.05
C GLU A 333 -0.12 31.98 -9.60
N TYR A 334 -1.15 31.15 -9.47
CA TYR A 334 -1.55 30.57 -8.19
C TYR A 334 -0.37 29.78 -7.60
N PRO A 335 -0.24 29.68 -6.26
CA PRO A 335 0.83 28.90 -5.66
C PRO A 335 0.82 27.50 -6.27
N SER A 336 1.96 27.12 -6.86
CA SER A 336 2.08 25.87 -7.60
C SER A 336 1.67 24.67 -6.74
N GLU A 337 1.18 23.61 -7.38
CA GLU A 337 0.81 22.31 -6.77
C GLU A 337 1.83 21.85 -5.71
N ASN A 338 3.12 22.13 -5.94
CA ASN A 338 4.22 21.86 -5.02
C ASN A 338 4.18 22.68 -3.71
N LYS A 339 3.74 23.94 -3.72
CA LYS A 339 3.63 24.77 -2.49
C LYS A 339 2.47 24.29 -1.61
N THR A 340 1.37 23.85 -2.20
CA THR A 340 0.18 23.37 -1.47
C THR A 340 0.34 21.94 -0.98
N GLN A 341 0.99 21.07 -1.77
CA GLN A 341 1.46 19.76 -1.31
C GLN A 341 2.43 19.88 -0.13
N ASN A 342 3.32 20.89 -0.13
CA ASN A 342 4.18 21.17 1.03
C ASN A 342 3.37 21.56 2.29
N ILE A 343 2.24 22.26 2.17
CA ILE A 343 1.38 22.63 3.31
C ILE A 343 0.77 21.37 3.95
N LEU A 344 0.27 20.44 3.13
CA LEU A 344 -0.29 19.16 3.56
C LEU A 344 0.76 18.20 4.14
N LEU A 345 1.94 18.13 3.53
CA LEU A 345 3.09 17.38 4.05
C LEU A 345 3.61 17.94 5.38
N ILE A 346 3.53 19.26 5.58
CA ILE A 346 4.01 19.91 6.80
C ILE A 346 2.98 19.81 7.92
N LEU A 347 1.69 20.04 7.67
CA LEU A 347 0.64 19.84 8.68
C LEU A 347 0.49 18.36 9.04
N GLY A 348 0.54 17.46 8.04
CA GLY A 348 0.59 16.01 8.25
C GLY A 348 1.89 15.52 8.89
N GLY A 349 3.02 16.14 8.58
CA GLY A 349 4.33 15.84 9.15
C GLY A 349 4.51 16.34 10.58
N LEU A 350 3.98 17.51 10.92
CA LEU A 350 3.92 18.05 12.29
C LEU A 350 3.06 17.18 13.19
N ILE A 351 1.94 16.67 12.66
CA ILE A 351 1.09 15.65 13.29
C ILE A 351 1.87 14.33 13.50
N LEU A 352 2.71 13.92 12.54
CA LEU A 352 3.53 12.71 12.64
C LEU A 352 4.66 12.84 13.69
N PHE A 353 5.23 14.04 13.85
CA PHE A 353 6.26 14.33 14.86
C PHE A 353 5.74 14.23 16.30
N ILE A 354 4.44 14.46 16.55
CA ILE A 354 3.77 14.18 17.85
C ILE A 354 3.92 12.70 18.26
N LEU A 355 4.01 11.80 17.27
CA LEU A 355 3.92 10.36 17.49
C LEU A 355 5.29 9.65 17.54
N ILE A 356 6.32 10.21 16.90
CA ILE A 356 7.66 9.59 16.85
C ILE A 356 8.46 9.82 18.15
N GLY A 357 8.08 10.81 18.98
CA GLY A 357 8.69 11.05 20.30
C GLY A 357 8.61 9.86 21.28
N VAL A 358 7.81 8.83 20.96
CA VAL A 358 7.67 7.60 21.77
C VAL A 358 8.75 6.55 21.47
N PHE A 359 9.49 6.65 20.35
CA PHE A 359 10.53 5.67 20.00
C PHE A 359 11.97 6.14 20.27
N ALA A 360 12.20 7.42 20.60
CA ALA A 360 13.54 7.98 20.77
C ALA A 360 14.04 8.05 22.23
N ALA A 361 13.21 7.69 23.22
CA ALA A 361 13.58 7.70 24.64
C ALA A 361 13.95 6.31 25.21
N GLY A 362 14.28 5.34 24.35
CA GLY A 362 14.50 3.95 24.75
C GLY A 362 15.52 3.18 23.91
N THR A 363 16.58 3.84 23.46
CA THR A 363 17.83 3.20 23.01
C THR A 363 19.02 3.93 23.57
#